data_AF-A0A2K3L4U2-F1
#
_entry.id   AF-A0A2K3L4U2-F1
#
_cell.length_a   1.000
_cell.length_b   1.000
_cell.length_c   1.000
_cell.angle_alpha   90.00
_cell.angle_beta   90.00
_cell.angle_gamma   90.00
#
_symmetry.space_group_name_H-M   'P 1'
#
loop_
_entity.id
_entity.type
_entity.pdbx_description
1 polymer ?
#
loop_
_entity_poly.entity_id
_entity_poly.type
_entity_poly.pdbx_seq_one_letter_code
_entity_poly.pdbx_strand_id
1 'polypeptide(L)'
;MDTSRTVYAVDAPNPASDVAGETAAALAASSMAFRSSDPGYSETLLRNAVNAFQYADNYRGAYSDNANIKDGACPYYCDFDGYQDELLWGAAWLRRATQGDNFLNYIQSNGKTLGAEDNINEFGWDNKHAGLNVLVSKEVLEGNVESLESYKTSAESFLCTLLPETSSSHIEYTPGGLIYRPGGSNLQHATSIAFLELVYANYLSRTSQTINCGNVYVSAQTLRERAKKQVDYILGDNPLGLSYMVGYGNNYPQRIHHRGSSLPSINDHPQKIACKEGSIYFNSTNPNPNVLVGAIVGGPAEDDVYVDDRADFRKSEPTTYINAPFVGVLAYFAAN
;
A
#
# COMPACT_ATOMS: atom_id res chain seq x y z
N MET A 1 18.82 16.38 13.76
CA MET A 1 19.82 15.65 12.94
C MET A 1 20.75 16.67 12.33
N ASP A 2 22.06 16.41 12.36
CA ASP A 2 23.12 17.32 11.90
C ASP A 2 23.95 16.75 10.74
N THR A 3 23.65 15.54 10.29
CA THR A 3 24.20 14.96 9.06
C THR A 3 23.66 15.68 7.83
N SER A 4 24.48 15.83 6.79
CA SER A 4 24.02 16.37 5.50
C SER A 4 22.82 15.59 4.96
N ARG A 5 21.87 16.30 4.36
CA ARG A 5 20.64 15.75 3.77
C ARG A 5 20.59 16.13 2.30
N THR A 6 21.25 15.33 1.48
CA THR A 6 21.30 15.52 0.02
C THR A 6 19.89 15.42 -0.55
N VAL A 7 19.54 16.35 -1.43
CA VAL A 7 18.28 16.33 -2.19
C VAL A 7 18.56 15.74 -3.56
N TYR A 8 17.79 14.72 -3.91
CA TYR A 8 17.73 14.17 -5.25
C TYR A 8 16.44 14.64 -5.90
N ALA A 9 16.47 14.90 -7.21
CA ALA A 9 15.33 15.40 -7.96
C ALA A 9 15.10 14.54 -9.20
N VAL A 10 13.83 14.37 -9.53
CA VAL A 10 13.36 13.79 -10.78
C VAL A 10 13.23 14.93 -11.80
N ASP A 11 14.06 14.92 -12.83
CA ASP A 11 14.13 15.99 -13.82
C ASP A 11 14.43 15.49 -15.25
N ALA A 12 13.85 16.19 -16.23
CA ALA A 12 14.03 15.84 -17.63
C ALA A 12 15.47 16.15 -18.06
N PRO A 13 16.09 15.31 -18.92
CA PRO A 13 15.49 14.21 -19.67
C PRO A 13 15.65 12.83 -19.00
N ASN A 14 15.98 12.76 -17.71
CA ASN A 14 16.33 11.51 -17.05
C ASN A 14 15.05 10.71 -16.68
N PRO A 15 14.96 9.42 -17.00
CA PRO A 15 13.74 8.65 -16.72
C PRO A 15 13.50 8.45 -15.22
N ALA A 16 12.22 8.36 -14.83
CA ALA A 16 11.75 8.04 -13.47
C ALA A 16 10.21 7.88 -13.45
N SER A 17 9.70 6.98 -14.29
CA SER A 17 8.28 6.84 -14.60
C SER A 17 7.45 6.30 -13.45
N ASP A 18 8.02 5.38 -12.68
CA ASP A 18 7.45 4.79 -11.47
C ASP A 18 7.08 5.89 -10.45
N VAL A 19 8.08 6.57 -9.88
CA VAL A 19 7.88 7.60 -8.86
C VAL A 19 7.06 8.78 -9.38
N ALA A 20 7.22 9.17 -10.65
CA ALA A 20 6.41 10.23 -11.25
C ALA A 20 4.96 9.81 -11.50
N GLY A 21 4.74 8.55 -11.92
CA GLY A 21 3.42 7.95 -12.11
C GLY A 21 2.67 7.79 -10.79
N GLU A 22 3.33 7.28 -9.74
CA GLU A 22 2.75 7.19 -8.40
C GLU A 22 2.48 8.59 -7.81
N THR A 23 3.36 9.57 -8.05
CA THR A 23 3.10 10.97 -7.68
C THR A 23 1.88 11.52 -8.40
N ALA A 24 1.71 11.22 -9.69
CA ALA A 24 0.51 11.60 -10.44
C ALA A 24 -0.76 10.96 -9.86
N ALA A 25 -0.71 9.67 -9.53
CA ALA A 25 -1.81 8.95 -8.88
C ALA A 25 -2.20 9.59 -7.54
N ALA A 26 -1.23 9.84 -6.66
CA ALA A 26 -1.45 10.44 -5.34
C ALA A 26 -2.06 11.84 -5.44
N LEU A 27 -1.55 12.69 -6.35
CA LEU A 27 -2.07 14.04 -6.57
C LEU A 27 -3.47 14.02 -7.18
N ALA A 28 -3.74 13.12 -8.14
CA ALA A 28 -5.06 12.95 -8.75
C ALA A 28 -6.10 12.48 -7.72
N ALA A 29 -5.79 11.44 -6.92
CA ALA A 29 -6.65 10.96 -5.84
C ALA A 29 -6.92 12.06 -4.80
N SER A 30 -5.87 12.78 -4.38
CA SER A 30 -5.99 13.89 -3.42
C SER A 30 -6.86 15.02 -3.96
N SER A 31 -6.75 15.36 -5.25
CA SER A 31 -7.59 16.39 -5.88
C SER A 31 -9.09 16.08 -5.72
N MET A 32 -9.48 14.81 -5.76
CA MET A 32 -10.87 14.41 -5.55
C MET A 32 -11.30 14.60 -4.11
N ALA A 33 -10.44 14.25 -3.14
CA ALA A 33 -10.72 14.41 -1.71
C ALA A 33 -10.89 15.88 -1.30
N PHE A 34 -10.09 16.79 -1.85
CA PHE A 34 -10.17 18.23 -1.55
C PHE A 34 -11.22 18.98 -2.38
N ARG A 35 -11.86 18.35 -3.36
CA ARG A 35 -12.74 19.03 -4.32
C ARG A 35 -13.86 19.85 -3.67
N SER A 36 -14.45 19.35 -2.58
CA SER A 36 -15.56 20.02 -1.89
C SER A 36 -15.10 21.02 -0.83
N SER A 37 -13.96 20.80 -0.18
CA SER A 37 -13.47 21.61 0.93
C SER A 37 -12.55 22.75 0.50
N ASP A 38 -11.71 22.51 -0.52
CA ASP A 38 -10.80 23.49 -1.09
C ASP A 38 -10.66 23.28 -2.61
N PRO A 39 -11.58 23.85 -3.41
CA PRO A 39 -11.56 23.70 -4.87
C PRO A 39 -10.29 24.26 -5.53
N GLY A 40 -9.70 25.33 -4.99
CA GLY A 40 -8.50 25.94 -5.56
C GLY A 40 -7.26 25.07 -5.36
N TYR A 41 -7.15 24.44 -4.19
CA TYR A 41 -6.12 23.44 -3.95
C TYR A 41 -6.35 22.17 -4.76
N SER A 42 -7.61 21.70 -4.86
CA SER A 42 -8.00 20.58 -5.73
C SER A 42 -7.54 20.77 -7.18
N GLU A 43 -7.78 21.93 -7.77
CA GLU A 43 -7.33 22.25 -9.14
C GLU A 43 -5.80 22.27 -9.26
N THR A 44 -5.10 22.81 -8.25
CA THR A 44 -3.63 22.82 -8.21
C THR A 44 -3.06 21.41 -8.17
N LEU A 45 -3.63 20.52 -7.35
CA LEU A 45 -3.25 19.11 -7.29
C LEU A 45 -3.48 18.41 -8.63
N LEU A 46 -4.65 18.58 -9.23
CA LEU A 46 -5.00 17.91 -10.50
C LEU A 46 -4.09 18.38 -11.65
N ARG A 47 -3.81 19.68 -11.76
CA ARG A 47 -2.87 20.22 -12.76
C ARG A 47 -1.47 19.61 -12.61
N ASN A 48 -0.98 19.53 -11.38
CA ASN A 48 0.34 18.93 -11.11
C ASN A 48 0.34 17.41 -11.35
N ALA A 49 -0.78 16.71 -11.09
CA ALA A 49 -0.93 15.30 -11.41
C ALA A 49 -0.77 15.04 -12.92
N VAL A 50 -1.43 15.85 -13.75
CA VAL A 50 -1.29 15.75 -15.23
C VAL A 50 0.15 16.02 -15.67
N ASN A 51 0.81 17.03 -15.12
CA ASN A 51 2.20 17.34 -15.46
C ASN A 51 3.17 16.20 -15.06
N ALA A 52 2.99 15.63 -13.86
CA ALA A 52 3.79 14.50 -13.40
C ALA A 52 3.58 13.25 -14.27
N PHE A 53 2.34 12.99 -14.69
CA PHE A 53 2.04 11.88 -15.59
C PHE A 53 2.65 12.08 -16.99
N GLN A 54 2.55 13.29 -17.55
CA GLN A 54 3.19 13.61 -18.82
C GLN A 54 4.71 13.42 -18.76
N TYR A 55 5.33 13.77 -17.64
CA TYR A 55 6.74 13.48 -17.42
C TYR A 55 6.99 11.97 -17.43
N ALA A 56 6.24 11.22 -16.61
CA ALA A 56 6.39 9.77 -16.47
C ALA A 56 6.29 9.04 -17.81
N ASP A 57 5.32 9.44 -18.64
CA ASP A 57 5.06 8.80 -19.92
C ASP A 57 6.04 9.21 -21.03
N ASN A 58 6.54 10.44 -21.01
CA ASN A 58 7.50 10.95 -22.01
C ASN A 58 8.94 10.50 -21.74
N TYR A 59 9.32 10.29 -20.47
CA TYR A 59 10.67 9.92 -20.05
C TYR A 59 10.65 8.54 -19.37
N ARG A 60 10.41 7.50 -20.18
CA ARG A 60 10.16 6.13 -19.72
C ARG A 60 11.40 5.45 -19.11
N GLY A 61 11.27 4.95 -17.88
CA GLY A 61 12.27 4.12 -17.22
C GLY A 61 12.20 4.21 -15.69
N ALA A 62 12.79 3.23 -15.02
CA ALA A 62 12.80 3.14 -13.56
C ALA A 62 13.60 4.27 -12.91
N TYR A 63 13.12 4.87 -11.82
CA TYR A 63 13.90 5.87 -11.08
C TYR A 63 15.18 5.29 -10.45
N SER A 64 15.19 4.00 -10.13
CA SER A 64 16.38 3.33 -9.58
C SER A 64 17.46 3.02 -10.63
N ASP A 65 17.13 3.14 -11.92
CA ASP A 65 18.11 3.09 -13.02
C ASP A 65 18.66 4.48 -13.36
N ASN A 66 18.00 5.54 -12.88
CA ASN A 66 18.46 6.91 -13.04
C ASN A 66 19.72 7.16 -12.19
N ALA A 67 20.86 7.34 -12.85
CA ALA A 67 22.15 7.56 -12.19
C ALA A 67 22.17 8.78 -11.25
N ASN A 68 21.29 9.76 -11.46
CA ASN A 68 21.21 10.94 -10.59
C ASN A 68 20.44 10.69 -9.30
N ILE A 69 19.66 9.60 -9.19
CA ILE A 69 18.74 9.33 -8.07
C ILE A 69 19.07 8.01 -7.38
N LYS A 70 19.60 7.04 -8.12
CA LYS A 70 19.89 5.68 -7.66
C LYS A 70 20.61 5.61 -6.32
N ASP A 71 21.63 6.43 -6.11
CA ASP A 71 22.41 6.45 -4.86
C ASP A 71 21.62 6.93 -3.64
N GLY A 72 20.53 7.67 -3.85
CA GLY A 72 19.60 8.09 -2.81
C GLY A 72 18.46 7.10 -2.54
N ALA A 73 18.09 6.30 -3.53
CA ALA A 73 16.95 5.40 -3.49
C ALA A 73 17.34 3.95 -3.14
N CYS A 74 18.34 3.40 -3.85
CA CYS A 74 18.82 2.05 -3.66
C CYS A 74 19.96 1.99 -2.61
N PRO A 75 20.02 0.93 -1.78
CA PRO A 75 19.25 -0.31 -1.85
C PRO A 75 17.96 -0.30 -0.99
N TYR A 76 17.36 0.86 -0.71
CA TYR A 76 16.22 0.97 0.22
C TYR A 76 14.89 0.72 -0.48
N TYR A 77 14.58 1.55 -1.47
CA TYR A 77 13.43 1.41 -2.36
C TYR A 77 14.02 1.41 -3.76
N CYS A 78 14.17 0.22 -4.33
CA CYS A 78 14.51 0.08 -5.75
C CYS A 78 13.23 -0.32 -6.48
N ASP A 79 13.13 0.03 -7.75
CA ASP A 79 12.13 -0.58 -8.62
C ASP A 79 12.56 -2.04 -8.88
N PHE A 80 11.71 -2.99 -8.51
CA PHE A 80 11.91 -4.41 -8.80
C PHE A 80 10.93 -4.96 -9.85
N ASP A 81 9.76 -4.35 -9.97
CA ASP A 81 8.64 -4.83 -10.78
C ASP A 81 8.49 -4.10 -12.12
N GLY A 82 9.16 -2.95 -12.26
CA GLY A 82 9.06 -2.06 -13.40
C GLY A 82 8.24 -0.82 -13.08
N TYR A 83 8.11 0.06 -14.07
CA TYR A 83 7.35 1.31 -13.98
C TYR A 83 6.00 1.25 -14.73
N GLN A 84 5.73 0.11 -15.38
CA GLN A 84 4.64 -0.05 -16.33
C GLN A 84 3.28 0.00 -15.63
N ASP A 85 3.20 -0.59 -14.44
CA ASP A 85 2.03 -0.57 -13.59
C ASP A 85 1.78 0.80 -12.97
N GLU A 86 2.79 1.60 -12.59
CA GLU A 86 2.59 3.00 -12.18
C GLU A 86 2.06 3.88 -13.32
N LEU A 87 2.46 3.63 -14.57
CA LEU A 87 1.89 4.36 -15.71
C LEU A 87 0.40 4.04 -15.86
N LEU A 88 0.01 2.78 -15.76
CA LEU A 88 -1.41 2.42 -15.82
C LEU A 88 -2.18 2.92 -14.59
N TRP A 89 -1.58 2.86 -13.40
CA TRP A 89 -2.15 3.31 -12.13
C TRP A 89 -2.36 4.82 -12.11
N GLY A 90 -1.36 5.60 -12.53
CA GLY A 90 -1.45 7.04 -12.70
C GLY A 90 -2.53 7.43 -13.70
N ALA A 91 -2.60 6.75 -14.85
CA ALA A 91 -3.65 6.96 -15.84
C ALA A 91 -5.05 6.63 -15.27
N ALA A 92 -5.20 5.55 -14.51
CA ALA A 92 -6.47 5.16 -13.89
C ALA A 92 -6.97 6.19 -12.87
N TRP A 93 -6.09 6.73 -12.02
CA TRP A 93 -6.45 7.80 -11.10
C TRP A 93 -6.78 9.11 -11.81
N LEU A 94 -6.03 9.47 -12.85
CA LEU A 94 -6.32 10.64 -13.67
C LEU A 94 -7.65 10.49 -14.42
N ARG A 95 -7.98 9.29 -14.92
CA ARG A 95 -9.31 9.00 -15.47
C ARG A 95 -10.39 9.27 -14.42
N ARG A 96 -10.24 8.78 -13.19
CA ARG A 96 -11.22 9.04 -12.11
C ARG A 96 -11.34 10.51 -11.73
N ALA A 97 -10.23 11.24 -11.69
CA ALA A 97 -10.21 12.64 -11.27
C ALA A 97 -10.76 13.59 -12.36
N THR A 98 -10.43 13.33 -13.63
CA THR A 98 -10.79 14.21 -14.75
C THR A 98 -12.10 13.82 -15.45
N GLN A 99 -12.48 12.54 -15.37
CA GLN A 99 -13.53 11.94 -16.22
C GLN A 99 -13.28 12.11 -17.73
N GLY A 100 -12.06 12.47 -18.13
CA GLY A 100 -11.70 12.69 -19.53
C GLY A 100 -11.40 11.38 -20.25
N ASP A 101 -11.78 11.29 -21.52
CA ASP A 101 -11.60 10.06 -22.31
C ASP A 101 -10.15 9.82 -22.73
N ASN A 102 -9.28 10.84 -22.67
CA ASN A 102 -7.87 10.70 -23.00
C ASN A 102 -7.18 9.63 -22.13
N PHE A 103 -7.46 9.61 -20.83
CA PHE A 103 -6.87 8.61 -19.93
C PHE A 103 -7.55 7.24 -20.05
N LEU A 104 -8.84 7.19 -20.39
CA LEU A 104 -9.51 5.93 -20.73
C LEU A 104 -8.85 5.30 -21.97
N ASN A 105 -8.68 6.09 -23.03
CA ASN A 105 -8.02 5.67 -24.26
C ASN A 105 -6.57 5.22 -23.99
N TYR A 106 -5.86 5.89 -23.08
CA TYR A 106 -4.51 5.50 -22.67
C TYR A 106 -4.51 4.10 -22.04
N ILE A 107 -5.38 3.84 -21.06
CA ILE A 107 -5.49 2.56 -20.36
C ILE A 107 -5.86 1.42 -21.34
N GLN A 108 -6.80 1.67 -22.26
CA GLN A 108 -7.19 0.70 -23.28
C GLN A 108 -6.05 0.41 -24.27
N SER A 109 -5.36 1.45 -24.74
CA SER A 109 -4.34 1.32 -25.80
C SER A 109 -3.02 0.77 -25.28
N ASN A 110 -2.66 1.08 -24.03
CA ASN A 110 -1.39 0.69 -23.44
C ASN A 110 -1.50 -0.52 -22.50
N GLY A 111 -2.69 -0.86 -22.01
CA GLY A 111 -2.89 -1.90 -20.98
C GLY A 111 -2.14 -3.19 -21.27
N LYS A 112 -2.34 -3.78 -22.45
CA LYS A 112 -1.66 -5.02 -22.85
C LYS A 112 -0.14 -4.85 -22.94
N THR A 113 0.35 -3.73 -23.48
CA THR A 113 1.78 -3.48 -23.66
C THR A 113 2.50 -3.18 -22.34
N LEU A 114 1.77 -2.61 -21.37
CA LEU A 114 2.25 -2.29 -20.03
C LEU A 114 1.87 -3.38 -19.00
N GLY A 115 1.50 -4.58 -19.44
CA GLY A 115 1.35 -5.73 -18.54
C GLY A 115 0.08 -5.76 -17.69
N ALA A 116 -0.99 -5.02 -18.03
CA ALA A 116 -2.23 -5.01 -17.22
C ALA A 116 -2.81 -6.41 -16.91
N GLU A 117 -2.61 -7.36 -17.83
CA GLU A 117 -3.08 -8.75 -17.73
C GLU A 117 -2.10 -9.68 -17.00
N ASP A 118 -0.93 -9.16 -16.60
CA ASP A 118 0.02 -9.91 -15.79
C ASP A 118 -0.62 -10.18 -14.41
N ASN A 119 -0.80 -11.46 -14.08
CA ASN A 119 -1.47 -11.91 -12.86
C ASN A 119 -0.54 -11.81 -11.65
N ILE A 120 -0.06 -10.60 -11.37
CA ILE A 120 0.75 -10.30 -10.20
C ILE A 120 -0.21 -9.96 -9.06
N ASN A 121 -0.31 -10.89 -8.10
CA ASN A 121 -1.28 -10.85 -7.00
C ASN A 121 -0.84 -9.92 -5.86
N GLU A 122 -0.38 -8.72 -6.21
CA GLU A 122 0.32 -7.82 -5.30
C GLU A 122 -0.15 -6.38 -5.39
N PHE A 123 -0.11 -5.71 -4.25
CA PHE A 123 -0.37 -4.29 -4.13
C PHE A 123 0.43 -3.70 -2.97
N GLY A 124 1.26 -2.73 -3.26
CA GLY A 124 2.16 -2.10 -2.31
C GLY A 124 2.87 -0.89 -2.90
N TRP A 125 3.95 -0.47 -2.26
CA TRP A 125 4.73 0.69 -2.71
C TRP A 125 5.48 0.43 -4.02
N ASP A 126 5.82 -0.83 -4.33
CA ASP A 126 6.54 -1.24 -5.55
C ASP A 126 5.56 -1.74 -6.62
N ASN A 127 4.67 -2.68 -6.30
CA ASN A 127 3.69 -3.22 -7.26
C ASN A 127 2.29 -2.59 -7.15
N LYS A 128 1.66 -2.25 -8.27
CA LYS A 128 0.29 -1.71 -8.35
C LYS A 128 -0.70 -2.64 -9.04
N HIS A 129 -0.33 -3.79 -9.59
CA HIS A 129 -1.19 -4.61 -10.47
C HIS A 129 -2.54 -4.98 -9.85
N ALA A 130 -2.57 -5.56 -8.63
CA ALA A 130 -3.85 -5.94 -8.02
C ALA A 130 -4.70 -4.71 -7.69
N GLY A 131 -4.06 -3.63 -7.23
CA GLY A 131 -4.73 -2.36 -6.95
C GLY A 131 -5.30 -1.69 -8.21
N LEU A 132 -4.54 -1.67 -9.30
CA LEU A 132 -4.93 -1.18 -10.62
C LEU A 132 -6.14 -1.94 -11.16
N ASN A 133 -6.06 -3.27 -11.16
CA ASN A 133 -7.15 -4.12 -11.64
C ASN A 133 -8.42 -3.90 -10.82
N VAL A 134 -8.32 -3.83 -9.49
CA VAL A 134 -9.46 -3.49 -8.63
C VAL A 134 -9.98 -2.08 -8.94
N LEU A 135 -9.11 -1.07 -9.08
CA LEU A 135 -9.51 0.31 -9.35
C LEU A 135 -10.27 0.44 -10.67
N VAL A 136 -9.75 -0.17 -11.74
CA VAL A 136 -10.31 -0.09 -13.11
C VAL A 136 -11.60 -0.91 -13.23
N SER A 137 -11.73 -2.02 -12.49
CA SER A 137 -12.97 -2.82 -12.42
C SER A 137 -14.22 -2.00 -12.11
N LYS A 138 -14.07 -0.87 -11.41
CA LYS A 138 -15.19 0.06 -11.15
C LYS A 138 -15.85 0.57 -12.43
N GLU A 139 -15.06 0.90 -13.45
CA GLU A 139 -15.56 1.41 -14.74
C GLU A 139 -16.37 0.33 -15.46
N VAL A 140 -16.02 -0.94 -15.29
CA VAL A 140 -16.76 -2.08 -15.85
C VAL A 140 -18.05 -2.31 -15.06
N LEU A 141 -17.94 -2.51 -13.74
CA LEU A 141 -19.05 -2.92 -12.89
C LEU A 141 -20.12 -1.83 -12.74
N GLU A 142 -19.73 -0.58 -12.55
CA GLU A 142 -20.65 0.54 -12.33
C GLU A 142 -20.86 1.39 -13.60
N GLY A 143 -19.87 1.45 -14.48
CA GLY A 143 -19.89 2.27 -15.70
C GLY A 143 -20.26 1.52 -16.98
N ASN A 144 -20.32 0.19 -16.95
CA ASN A 144 -20.55 -0.69 -18.11
C ASN A 144 -19.54 -0.48 -19.26
N VAL A 145 -18.28 -0.19 -18.92
CA VAL A 145 -17.20 0.01 -19.90
C VAL A 145 -16.58 -1.34 -20.30
N GLU A 146 -17.28 -2.09 -21.17
CA GLU A 146 -16.91 -3.47 -21.58
C GLU A 146 -15.49 -3.61 -22.12
N SER A 147 -14.95 -2.56 -22.74
CA SER A 147 -13.57 -2.53 -23.24
C SER A 147 -12.49 -2.76 -22.16
N LEU A 148 -12.85 -2.68 -20.88
CA LEU A 148 -11.96 -2.87 -19.73
C LEU A 148 -12.22 -4.19 -18.98
N GLU A 149 -13.01 -5.11 -19.54
CA GLU A 149 -13.40 -6.38 -18.89
C GLU A 149 -12.19 -7.24 -18.45
N SER A 150 -11.05 -7.15 -19.14
CA SER A 150 -9.84 -7.88 -18.76
C SER A 150 -9.32 -7.48 -17.38
N TYR A 151 -9.37 -6.19 -17.02
CA TYR A 151 -9.00 -5.70 -15.69
C TYR A 151 -9.91 -6.29 -14.60
N LYS A 152 -11.22 -6.38 -14.87
CA LYS A 152 -12.18 -7.03 -13.97
C LYS A 152 -11.86 -8.51 -13.81
N THR A 153 -11.60 -9.21 -14.91
CA THR A 153 -11.24 -10.64 -14.87
C THR A 153 -9.97 -10.86 -14.05
N SER A 154 -8.94 -10.03 -14.21
CA SER A 154 -7.71 -10.11 -13.41
C SER A 154 -7.95 -9.77 -11.93
N ALA A 155 -8.78 -8.77 -11.62
CA ALA A 155 -9.15 -8.45 -10.24
C ALA A 155 -9.90 -9.61 -9.55
N GLU A 156 -10.85 -10.21 -10.25
CA GLU A 156 -11.62 -11.36 -9.74
C GLU A 156 -10.75 -12.60 -9.59
N SER A 157 -9.86 -12.87 -10.56
CA SER A 157 -8.86 -13.92 -10.48
C SER A 157 -7.99 -13.76 -9.23
N PHE A 158 -7.45 -12.56 -9.00
CA PHE A 158 -6.70 -12.23 -7.79
C PHE A 158 -7.50 -12.50 -6.51
N LEU A 159 -8.73 -11.99 -6.41
CA LEU A 159 -9.58 -12.21 -5.23
C LEU A 159 -9.92 -13.68 -5.01
N CYS A 160 -10.07 -14.47 -6.07
CA CYS A 160 -10.24 -15.91 -5.98
C CYS A 160 -9.00 -16.61 -5.40
N THR A 161 -7.79 -16.10 -5.66
CA THR A 161 -6.55 -16.68 -5.07
C THR A 161 -6.47 -16.54 -3.55
N LEU A 162 -7.27 -15.66 -2.95
CA LEU A 162 -7.33 -15.47 -1.50
C LEU A 162 -8.09 -16.60 -0.81
N LEU A 163 -8.89 -17.39 -1.54
CA LEU A 163 -9.78 -18.40 -0.99
C LEU A 163 -9.10 -19.77 -0.94
N PRO A 164 -8.84 -20.31 0.27
CA PRO A 164 -8.19 -21.62 0.43
C PRO A 164 -9.00 -22.77 -0.18
N GLU A 165 -10.32 -22.61 -0.33
CA GLU A 165 -11.22 -23.63 -0.86
C GLU A 165 -11.18 -23.73 -2.39
N THR A 166 -10.47 -22.83 -3.07
CA THR A 166 -10.39 -22.79 -4.54
C THR A 166 -9.15 -23.52 -5.07
N SER A 167 -9.27 -24.09 -6.27
CA SER A 167 -8.13 -24.68 -6.99
C SER A 167 -7.07 -23.67 -7.43
N SER A 168 -7.36 -22.37 -7.29
CA SER A 168 -6.52 -21.24 -7.68
C SER A 168 -5.86 -20.56 -6.49
N SER A 169 -5.94 -21.16 -5.29
CA SER A 169 -5.34 -20.59 -4.07
C SER A 169 -3.82 -20.50 -4.21
N HIS A 170 -3.30 -19.28 -4.17
CA HIS A 170 -1.86 -18.99 -4.27
C HIS A 170 -1.33 -18.10 -3.13
N ILE A 171 -2.22 -17.50 -2.32
CA ILE A 171 -1.83 -16.74 -1.14
C ILE A 171 -1.73 -17.67 0.07
N GLU A 172 -0.62 -17.56 0.80
CA GLU A 172 -0.36 -18.32 2.00
C GLU A 172 -1.00 -17.66 3.23
N TYR A 173 -1.32 -18.48 4.22
CA TYR A 173 -1.83 -18.03 5.51
C TYR A 173 -0.98 -18.65 6.62
N THR A 174 -0.70 -17.88 7.66
CA THR A 174 -0.15 -18.43 8.91
C THR A 174 -1.16 -19.39 9.55
N PRO A 175 -0.74 -20.29 10.46
CA PRO A 175 -1.66 -21.12 11.24
C PRO A 175 -2.78 -20.33 11.94
N GLY A 176 -2.51 -19.10 12.38
CA GLY A 176 -3.45 -18.17 12.98
C GLY A 176 -4.36 -17.43 12.00
N GLY A 177 -4.20 -17.63 10.68
CA GLY A 177 -5.08 -17.08 9.64
C GLY A 177 -4.70 -15.69 9.13
N LEU A 178 -3.47 -15.22 9.40
CA LEU A 178 -2.95 -13.99 8.81
C LEU A 178 -2.48 -14.26 7.38
N ILE A 179 -2.79 -13.36 6.45
CA ILE A 179 -2.21 -13.38 5.10
C ILE A 179 -0.69 -13.27 5.21
N TYR A 180 0.01 -14.24 4.62
CA TYR A 180 1.46 -14.31 4.66
C TYR A 180 2.06 -14.27 3.26
N ARG A 181 3.14 -13.50 3.14
CA ARG A 181 4.04 -13.54 2.00
C ARG A 181 5.49 -13.52 2.47
N PRO A 182 6.37 -14.36 1.89
CA PRO A 182 7.77 -14.38 2.26
C PRO A 182 8.44 -13.01 2.10
N GLY A 183 9.10 -12.53 3.16
CA GLY A 183 9.74 -11.23 3.15
C GLY A 183 9.86 -10.60 4.55
N GLY A 184 10.24 -9.33 4.59
CA GLY A 184 10.11 -8.50 5.79
C GLY A 184 8.81 -7.69 5.75
N SER A 185 8.35 -7.23 6.90
CA SER A 185 7.17 -6.36 7.02
C SER A 185 5.88 -6.98 6.46
N ASN A 186 5.57 -8.24 6.81
CA ASN A 186 4.44 -8.98 6.26
C ASN A 186 3.08 -8.26 6.38
N LEU A 187 2.85 -7.48 7.44
CA LEU A 187 1.59 -6.75 7.62
C LEU A 187 1.29 -5.72 6.52
N GLN A 188 2.27 -5.34 5.69
CA GLN A 188 2.00 -4.53 4.49
C GLN A 188 1.06 -5.25 3.52
N HIS A 189 1.19 -6.57 3.38
CA HIS A 189 0.37 -7.36 2.48
C HIS A 189 -1.03 -7.57 3.06
N ALA A 190 -1.13 -7.92 4.34
CA ALA A 190 -2.41 -8.12 5.00
C ALA A 190 -3.26 -6.84 4.98
N THR A 191 -2.66 -5.68 5.24
CA THR A 191 -3.37 -4.38 5.23
C THR A 191 -3.79 -3.96 3.82
N SER A 192 -2.89 -4.08 2.82
CA SER A 192 -3.21 -3.79 1.42
C SER A 192 -4.30 -4.70 0.85
N ILE A 193 -4.22 -6.01 1.08
CA ILE A 193 -5.18 -6.97 0.54
C ILE A 193 -6.55 -6.79 1.20
N ALA A 194 -6.61 -6.60 2.53
CA ALA A 194 -7.86 -6.30 3.22
C ALA A 194 -8.51 -5.01 2.68
N PHE A 195 -7.71 -3.99 2.33
CA PHE A 195 -8.22 -2.77 1.69
C PHE A 195 -8.85 -3.06 0.32
N LEU A 196 -8.17 -3.83 -0.53
CA LEU A 196 -8.70 -4.20 -1.85
C LEU A 196 -9.97 -5.06 -1.77
N GLU A 197 -10.03 -6.02 -0.83
CA GLU A 197 -11.24 -6.82 -0.57
C GLU A 197 -12.45 -5.92 -0.26
N LEU A 198 -12.27 -4.89 0.58
CA LEU A 198 -13.34 -3.94 0.92
C LEU A 198 -13.73 -3.02 -0.22
N VAL A 199 -12.76 -2.54 -1.01
CA VAL A 199 -13.02 -1.73 -2.20
C VAL A 199 -13.88 -2.54 -3.19
N TYR A 200 -13.51 -3.78 -3.45
CA TYR A 200 -14.26 -4.63 -4.39
C TYR A 200 -15.63 -5.06 -3.84
N ALA A 201 -15.72 -5.35 -2.53
CA ALA A 201 -17.00 -5.62 -1.86
C ALA A 201 -18.00 -4.47 -2.04
N ASN A 202 -17.54 -3.22 -2.04
CA ASN A 202 -18.39 -2.06 -2.32
C ASN A 202 -18.93 -2.06 -3.74
N TYR A 203 -18.11 -2.43 -4.74
CA TYR A 203 -18.56 -2.52 -6.12
C TYR A 203 -19.63 -3.60 -6.27
N LEU A 204 -19.37 -4.81 -5.77
CA LEU A 204 -20.33 -5.92 -5.78
C LEU A 204 -21.65 -5.57 -5.10
N SER A 205 -21.60 -4.85 -3.98
CA SER A 205 -22.82 -4.44 -3.26
C SER A 205 -23.64 -3.42 -4.05
N ARG A 206 -22.99 -2.44 -4.68
CA ARG A 206 -23.67 -1.40 -5.47
C ARG A 206 -24.31 -1.94 -6.73
N THR A 207 -23.73 -2.99 -7.30
CA THR A 207 -24.19 -3.58 -8.55
C THR A 207 -24.97 -4.90 -8.35
N SER A 208 -25.08 -5.37 -7.11
CA SER A 208 -25.72 -6.65 -6.75
C SER A 208 -25.13 -7.85 -7.50
N GLN A 209 -23.81 -7.83 -7.71
CA GLN A 209 -23.06 -8.89 -8.39
C GLN A 209 -22.31 -9.80 -7.39
N THR A 210 -21.83 -10.93 -7.89
CA THR A 210 -20.96 -11.88 -7.18
C THR A 210 -19.79 -12.29 -8.07
N ILE A 211 -18.69 -12.73 -7.46
CA ILE A 211 -17.54 -13.28 -8.18
C ILE A 211 -17.72 -14.79 -8.31
N ASN A 212 -17.43 -15.34 -9.48
CA ASN A 212 -17.39 -16.78 -9.70
C ASN A 212 -15.94 -17.29 -9.65
N CYS A 213 -15.58 -17.99 -8.58
CA CYS A 213 -14.26 -18.63 -8.39
C CYS A 213 -14.29 -20.13 -8.73
N GLY A 214 -15.05 -20.50 -9.77
CA GLY A 214 -15.24 -21.88 -10.22
C GLY A 214 -16.32 -22.59 -9.41
N ASN A 215 -15.93 -23.19 -8.27
CA ASN A 215 -16.85 -23.98 -7.44
C ASN A 215 -17.51 -23.15 -6.31
N VAL A 216 -17.05 -21.91 -6.11
CA VAL A 216 -17.48 -21.03 -5.03
C VAL A 216 -17.88 -19.68 -5.61
N TYR A 217 -19.02 -19.16 -5.16
CA TYR A 217 -19.43 -17.78 -5.42
C TYR A 217 -19.06 -16.90 -4.25
N VAL A 218 -18.35 -15.80 -4.54
CA VAL A 218 -17.91 -14.85 -3.53
C VAL A 218 -18.84 -13.66 -3.53
N SER A 219 -19.43 -13.38 -2.37
CA SER A 219 -20.27 -12.22 -2.17
C SER A 219 -19.48 -11.05 -1.59
N ALA A 220 -20.06 -9.84 -1.65
CA ALA A 220 -19.53 -8.70 -0.91
C ALA A 220 -19.37 -8.98 0.59
N GLN A 221 -20.29 -9.75 1.19
CA GLN A 221 -20.23 -10.13 2.59
C GLN A 221 -19.01 -11.01 2.89
N THR A 222 -18.73 -11.97 2.00
CA THR A 222 -17.55 -12.85 2.12
C THR A 222 -16.26 -12.02 2.15
N LEU A 223 -16.10 -11.07 1.22
CA LEU A 223 -14.92 -10.20 1.19
C LEU A 223 -14.80 -9.32 2.44
N ARG A 224 -15.91 -8.78 2.97
CA ARG A 224 -15.91 -8.00 4.21
C ARG A 224 -15.48 -8.81 5.43
N GLU A 225 -15.99 -10.04 5.55
CA GLU A 225 -15.65 -10.93 6.66
C GLU A 225 -14.16 -11.31 6.64
N ARG A 226 -13.59 -11.52 5.45
CA ARG A 226 -12.16 -11.80 5.28
C ARG A 226 -11.29 -10.61 5.66
N ALA A 227 -11.60 -9.43 5.14
CA ALA A 227 -10.91 -8.20 5.51
C ALA A 227 -11.01 -7.95 7.02
N LYS A 228 -12.19 -8.21 7.62
CA LYS A 228 -12.39 -8.09 9.07
C LYS A 228 -11.50 -9.05 9.86
N LYS A 229 -11.34 -10.30 9.42
CA LYS A 229 -10.41 -11.26 10.08
C LYS A 229 -8.98 -10.73 10.12
N GLN A 230 -8.51 -10.07 9.04
CA GLN A 230 -7.17 -9.48 9.01
C GLN A 230 -7.06 -8.29 9.99
N VAL A 231 -8.10 -7.46 10.08
CA VAL A 231 -8.17 -6.37 11.09
C VAL A 231 -8.13 -6.93 12.50
N ASP A 232 -8.98 -7.90 12.80
CA ASP A 232 -9.08 -8.49 14.13
C ASP A 232 -7.75 -9.15 14.51
N TYR A 233 -7.10 -9.88 13.59
CA TYR A 233 -5.76 -10.44 13.80
C TYR A 233 -4.74 -9.34 14.13
N ILE A 234 -4.66 -8.27 13.33
CA ILE A 234 -3.73 -7.14 13.58
C ILE A 234 -4.00 -6.49 14.94
N LEU A 235 -5.25 -6.42 15.36
CA LEU A 235 -5.66 -5.76 16.59
C LEU A 235 -5.65 -6.66 17.84
N GLY A 236 -5.39 -7.96 17.70
CA GLY A 236 -5.10 -8.86 18.81
C GLY A 236 -5.81 -10.22 18.80
N ASP A 237 -6.69 -10.49 17.85
CA ASP A 237 -7.32 -11.82 17.67
C ASP A 237 -6.37 -12.76 16.90
N ASN A 238 -5.25 -13.07 17.54
CA ASN A 238 -4.19 -13.91 17.02
C ASN A 238 -3.66 -14.84 18.13
N PRO A 239 -2.86 -15.88 17.81
CA PRO A 239 -2.38 -16.84 18.79
C PRO A 239 -1.61 -16.25 19.98
N LEU A 240 -1.06 -15.04 19.85
CA LEU A 240 -0.32 -14.34 20.90
C LEU A 240 -1.19 -13.40 21.74
N GLY A 241 -2.44 -13.14 21.35
CA GLY A 241 -3.27 -12.12 21.99
C GLY A 241 -2.61 -10.73 22.00
N LEU A 242 -1.79 -10.44 20.97
CA LEU A 242 -0.92 -9.27 20.88
C LEU A 242 -1.44 -8.33 19.79
N SER A 243 -1.75 -7.08 20.12
CA SER A 243 -2.03 -6.09 19.08
C SER A 243 -0.72 -5.70 18.38
N TYR A 244 -0.67 -5.82 17.06
CA TYR A 244 0.44 -5.32 16.26
C TYR A 244 0.35 -3.81 15.97
N MET A 245 -0.72 -3.14 16.44
CA MET A 245 -0.84 -1.69 16.45
C MET A 245 -0.38 -1.13 17.80
N VAL A 246 0.71 -0.37 17.79
CA VAL A 246 1.30 0.22 18.99
C VAL A 246 0.30 1.15 19.68
N GLY A 247 0.11 0.94 20.99
CA GLY A 247 -0.82 1.73 21.81
C GLY A 247 -2.29 1.31 21.71
N TYR A 248 -2.62 0.25 20.97
CA TYR A 248 -3.97 -0.31 20.93
C TYR A 248 -4.09 -1.56 21.82
N GLY A 249 -5.15 -1.62 22.62
CA GLY A 249 -5.36 -2.70 23.59
C GLY A 249 -4.38 -2.68 24.77
N ASN A 250 -4.36 -3.77 25.54
CA ASN A 250 -3.53 -3.90 26.75
C ASN A 250 -2.17 -4.58 26.51
N ASN A 251 -1.97 -5.16 25.33
CA ASN A 251 -0.77 -5.92 24.98
C ASN A 251 -0.36 -5.57 23.55
N TYR A 252 0.78 -4.89 23.38
CA TYR A 252 1.31 -4.44 22.09
C TYR A 252 2.85 -4.33 22.14
N PRO A 253 3.55 -4.35 20.99
CA PRO A 253 5.00 -4.15 20.91
C PRO A 253 5.47 -2.84 21.54
N GLN A 254 6.48 -2.92 22.41
CA GLN A 254 7.03 -1.78 23.12
C GLN A 254 8.44 -1.41 22.64
N ARG A 255 9.10 -2.27 21.87
CA ARG A 255 10.49 -2.13 21.45
C ARG A 255 10.63 -2.03 19.94
N ILE A 256 9.72 -1.32 19.28
CA ILE A 256 9.70 -1.18 17.81
C ILE A 256 10.95 -0.50 17.24
N HIS A 257 11.35 -0.89 16.02
CA HIS A 257 12.49 -0.32 15.28
C HIS A 257 12.16 1.10 14.77
N HIS A 258 12.14 2.09 15.67
CA HIS A 258 11.83 3.46 15.30
C HIS A 258 12.62 4.46 16.15
N ARG A 259 13.42 5.30 15.48
CA ARG A 259 14.37 6.24 16.12
C ARG A 259 13.66 7.30 16.94
N GLY A 260 12.56 7.86 16.42
CA GLY A 260 11.83 8.92 17.12
C GLY A 260 11.18 8.45 18.43
N SER A 261 10.78 7.17 18.50
CA SER A 261 10.16 6.61 19.70
C SER A 261 11.19 6.08 20.69
N SER A 262 12.34 5.58 20.22
CA SER A 262 13.37 4.96 21.06
C SER A 262 14.26 5.99 21.78
N LEU A 263 14.40 7.20 21.24
CA LEU A 263 15.16 8.29 21.86
C LEU A 263 14.30 9.04 22.90
N PRO A 264 14.90 9.57 23.99
CA PRO A 264 14.17 10.39 24.96
C PRO A 264 13.65 11.68 24.30
N SER A 265 12.59 12.23 24.87
CA SER A 265 12.04 13.51 24.41
C SER A 265 13.03 14.65 24.66
N ILE A 266 12.89 15.77 23.95
CA ILE A 266 13.70 16.97 24.19
C ILE A 266 13.45 17.57 25.59
N ASN A 267 12.30 17.26 26.20
CA ASN A 267 11.99 17.71 27.57
C ASN A 267 12.81 16.94 28.60
N ASP A 268 12.97 15.62 28.40
CA ASP A 268 13.72 14.75 29.32
C ASP A 268 15.23 14.79 29.05
N HIS A 269 15.62 15.08 27.80
CA HIS A 269 17.01 15.18 27.38
C HIS A 269 17.21 16.37 26.41
N PRO A 270 17.34 17.61 26.94
CA PRO A 270 17.45 18.82 26.12
C PRO A 270 18.81 18.95 25.42
N GLN A 271 19.82 18.20 25.88
CA GLN A 271 21.16 18.23 25.30
C GLN A 271 21.19 17.48 23.96
N LYS A 272 22.10 17.91 23.09
CA LYS A 272 22.33 17.25 21.81
C LYS A 272 22.79 15.80 22.03
N ILE A 273 22.19 14.86 21.31
CA ILE A 273 22.65 13.46 21.21
C ILE A 273 23.52 13.35 19.95
N ALA A 274 24.79 13.00 20.11
CA ALA A 274 25.70 12.81 18.98
C ALA A 274 25.42 11.49 18.23
N CYS A 275 25.94 11.36 17.00
CA CYS A 275 25.61 10.26 16.07
C CYS A 275 25.69 8.85 16.67
N LYS A 276 26.72 8.55 17.48
CA LYS A 276 26.91 7.23 18.11
C LYS A 276 26.34 7.13 19.53
N GLU A 277 25.97 8.24 20.15
CA GLU A 277 25.40 8.25 21.51
C GLU A 277 23.99 7.65 21.51
N GLY A 278 23.28 7.71 20.38
CA GLY A 278 21.99 7.05 20.20
C GLY A 278 22.01 5.52 20.34
N SER A 279 23.20 4.88 20.23
CA SER A 279 23.31 3.42 20.26
C SER A 279 22.90 2.79 21.58
N ILE A 280 23.00 3.53 22.70
CA ILE A 280 22.53 3.03 24.01
C ILE A 280 21.02 2.80 24.01
N TYR A 281 20.26 3.67 23.34
CA TYR A 281 18.81 3.55 23.21
C TYR A 281 18.43 2.44 22.24
N PHE A 282 19.17 2.32 21.14
CA PHE A 282 18.98 1.23 20.19
C PHE A 282 19.19 -0.15 20.84
N ASN A 283 20.27 -0.32 21.59
CA ASN A 283 20.63 -1.59 22.24
C ASN A 283 19.89 -1.85 23.57
N SER A 284 19.08 -0.91 24.04
CA SER A 284 18.35 -1.02 25.30
C SER A 284 17.37 -2.19 25.28
N THR A 285 17.30 -2.95 26.38
CA THR A 285 16.25 -3.97 26.58
C THR A 285 14.94 -3.37 27.11
N ASN A 286 14.95 -2.09 27.51
CA ASN A 286 13.75 -1.39 27.96
C ASN A 286 12.83 -1.06 26.77
N PRO A 287 11.52 -0.87 27.04
CA PRO A 287 10.59 -0.23 26.13
C PRO A 287 11.13 1.07 25.53
N ASN A 288 10.63 1.42 24.35
CA ASN A 288 10.80 2.75 23.78
C ASN A 288 10.16 3.79 24.74
N PRO A 289 10.87 4.88 25.11
CA PRO A 289 10.37 5.87 26.06
C PRO A 289 9.12 6.63 25.56
N ASN A 290 8.92 6.72 24.24
CA ASN A 290 7.72 7.32 23.66
C ASN A 290 6.88 6.26 22.96
N VAL A 291 5.61 6.17 23.29
CA VAL A 291 4.66 5.29 22.61
C VAL A 291 4.31 5.88 21.25
N LEU A 292 4.64 5.17 20.17
CA LEU A 292 4.29 5.58 18.80
C LEU A 292 2.86 5.14 18.46
N VAL A 293 1.88 5.81 19.07
CA VAL A 293 0.47 5.42 18.99
C VAL A 293 0.00 5.30 17.54
N GLY A 294 -0.64 4.18 17.22
CA GLY A 294 -1.23 3.90 15.91
C GLY A 294 -0.27 3.29 14.88
N ALA A 295 1.03 3.22 15.16
CA ALA A 295 1.99 2.56 14.27
C ALA A 295 1.75 1.06 14.22
N ILE A 296 1.70 0.49 13.02
CA ILE A 296 1.59 -0.96 12.82
C ILE A 296 2.97 -1.49 12.47
N VAL A 297 3.46 -2.47 13.23
CA VAL A 297 4.77 -3.08 13.01
C VAL A 297 4.77 -4.00 11.78
N GLY A 298 5.94 -4.49 11.38
CA GLY A 298 6.06 -5.48 10.31
C GLY A 298 5.31 -6.80 10.56
N GLY A 299 5.18 -7.21 11.82
CA GLY A 299 4.34 -8.33 12.26
C GLY A 299 5.06 -9.69 12.35
N PRO A 300 4.31 -10.79 12.53
CA PRO A 300 4.86 -12.11 12.80
C PRO A 300 5.46 -12.77 11.54
N ALA A 301 6.20 -13.87 11.76
CA ALA A 301 6.62 -14.77 10.70
C ALA A 301 5.49 -15.73 10.26
N GLU A 302 5.79 -16.64 9.32
CA GLU A 302 4.86 -17.64 8.78
C GLU A 302 4.19 -18.54 9.81
N ASP A 303 4.81 -18.71 10.98
CA ASP A 303 4.39 -19.56 12.09
C ASP A 303 3.69 -18.79 13.23
N ASP A 304 3.22 -17.56 12.94
CA ASP A 304 2.64 -16.62 13.90
C ASP A 304 3.62 -16.12 14.99
N VAL A 305 4.91 -16.45 14.91
CA VAL A 305 5.88 -16.06 15.93
C VAL A 305 6.32 -14.60 15.74
N TYR A 306 6.13 -13.82 16.80
CA TYR A 306 6.63 -12.45 16.93
C TYR A 306 7.46 -12.29 18.20
N VAL A 307 8.61 -11.63 18.07
CA VAL A 307 9.48 -11.25 19.19
C VAL A 307 9.60 -9.73 19.18
N ASP A 308 9.29 -9.09 20.30
CA ASP A 308 9.42 -7.63 20.46
C ASP A 308 10.89 -7.23 20.62
N ASP A 309 11.58 -7.15 19.48
CA ASP A 309 12.99 -6.79 19.39
C ASP A 309 13.22 -5.61 18.43
N ARG A 310 13.82 -4.55 18.96
CA ARG A 310 14.18 -3.34 18.22
C ARG A 310 15.19 -3.60 17.12
N ALA A 311 16.04 -4.62 17.27
CA ALA A 311 17.03 -4.96 16.25
C ALA A 311 16.42 -5.71 15.05
N ASP A 312 15.30 -6.41 15.27
CA ASP A 312 14.59 -7.16 14.22
C ASP A 312 13.65 -6.24 13.42
N PHE A 313 14.24 -5.38 12.59
CA PHE A 313 13.50 -4.44 11.74
C PHE A 313 12.50 -5.13 10.81
N ARG A 314 12.71 -6.40 10.43
CA ARG A 314 11.77 -7.13 9.56
C ARG A 314 10.42 -7.32 10.22
N LYS A 315 10.38 -7.49 11.55
CA LYS A 315 9.15 -7.67 12.32
C LYS A 315 8.71 -6.40 13.03
N SER A 316 9.65 -5.59 13.51
CA SER A 316 9.36 -4.51 14.46
C SER A 316 9.38 -3.10 13.85
N GLU A 317 9.77 -2.93 12.59
CA GLU A 317 9.74 -1.63 11.92
C GLU A 317 8.31 -1.29 11.44
N PRO A 318 7.74 -0.16 11.88
CA PRO A 318 6.54 0.37 11.25
C PRO A 318 6.91 1.20 10.03
N THR A 319 6.06 1.16 9.00
CA THR A 319 6.24 1.97 7.79
C THR A 319 4.93 2.64 7.40
N THR A 320 5.04 3.74 6.65
CA THR A 320 3.88 4.49 6.17
C THR A 320 2.96 3.65 5.29
N TYR A 321 3.53 2.76 4.46
CA TYR A 321 2.77 1.93 3.53
C TYR A 321 2.05 0.74 4.21
N ILE A 322 2.40 0.35 5.44
CA ILE A 322 1.56 -0.58 6.23
C ILE A 322 0.31 0.15 6.74
N ASN A 323 0.50 1.36 7.28
CA ASN A 323 -0.58 2.14 7.85
C ASN A 323 -1.54 2.72 6.81
N ALA A 324 -1.04 3.12 5.62
CA ALA A 324 -1.83 3.78 4.58
C ALA A 324 -3.10 3.02 4.16
N PRO A 325 -3.06 1.75 3.73
CA PRO A 325 -4.26 0.99 3.39
C PRO A 325 -5.12 0.68 4.63
N PHE A 326 -4.48 0.43 5.79
CA PHE A 326 -5.22 0.11 7.02
C PHE A 326 -6.12 1.23 7.50
N VAL A 327 -5.73 2.49 7.32
CA VAL A 327 -6.60 3.64 7.61
C VAL A 327 -7.89 3.58 6.78
N GLY A 328 -7.80 3.22 5.50
CA GLY A 328 -8.96 3.02 4.64
C GLY A 328 -9.86 1.85 5.10
N VAL A 329 -9.25 0.75 5.55
CA VAL A 329 -9.96 -0.40 6.13
C VAL A 329 -10.72 -0.01 7.39
N LEU A 330 -10.07 0.69 8.34
CA LEU A 330 -10.72 1.14 9.56
C LEU A 330 -11.83 2.17 9.27
N ALA A 331 -11.59 3.10 8.33
CA ALA A 331 -12.61 4.07 7.92
C ALA A 331 -13.86 3.38 7.37
N TYR A 332 -13.70 2.29 6.61
CA TYR A 332 -14.81 1.49 6.12
C TYR A 332 -15.64 0.88 7.27
N PHE A 333 -14.98 0.19 8.21
CA PHE A 333 -15.66 -0.44 9.35
C PHE A 333 -16.20 0.54 10.40
N ALA A 334 -15.67 1.76 10.46
CA ALA A 334 -16.23 2.81 11.30
C ALA A 334 -17.51 3.43 10.71
N ALA A 335 -17.64 3.42 9.37
CA ALA A 335 -18.74 4.05 8.66
C ALA A 335 -19.93 3.12 8.35
N ASN A 336 -19.78 1.80 8.51
CA ASN A 336 -20.78 0.78 8.17
C ASN A 336 -20.95 -0.21 9.31
#